data_AF-A0A7Y8X5T6-F1
#
_entry.id   AF-A0A7Y8X5T6-F1
#
_cell.length_a   1.000
_cell.length_b   1.000
_cell.length_c   1.000
_cell.angle_alpha   90.00
_cell.angle_beta   90.00
_cell.angle_gamma   90.00
#
_symmetry.space_group_name_H-M   'P 1'
#
loop_
_entity.id
_entity.type
_entity.pdbx_description
1 polymer ?
#
loop_
_entity_poly.entity_id
_entity_poly.type
_entity_poly.pdbx_seq_one_letter_code
_entity_poly.pdbx_strand_id
1 'polypeptide(L)'
;QVLDGIRVPRASTGRPRTTPARVLGDKAYSSRAIRHLLRRRGIAATIPERRDQAANRRRRGRLGGRPPAFDKEAYRDRNVVERCFA
;
A
#
# COMPACT_ATOMS: atom_id res chain seq x y z
N GLN A 1 -10.36 11.69 1.41
CA GLN A 1 -9.30 11.15 0.53
C GLN A 1 -9.66 9.71 0.16
N VAL A 2 -9.23 9.15 -0.98
CA VAL A 2 -9.73 7.87 -1.56
C VAL A 2 -9.84 6.70 -0.56
N LEU A 3 -8.96 6.62 0.44
CA LEU A 3 -9.00 5.58 1.47
C LEU A 3 -10.17 5.69 2.48
N ASP A 4 -10.81 6.85 2.60
CA ASP A 4 -11.92 7.08 3.55
C ASP A 4 -13.25 6.48 3.06
N GLY A 5 -13.36 6.22 1.76
CA GLY A 5 -14.50 5.55 1.15
C GLY A 5 -14.41 4.03 1.22
N ILE A 6 -13.25 3.47 1.59
CA ILE A 6 -13.04 2.02 1.62
C ILE A 6 -13.85 1.41 2.77
N ARG A 7 -14.76 0.50 2.43
CA ARG A 7 -15.49 -0.33 3.38
C ARG A 7 -15.13 -1.79 3.14
N VAL A 8 -14.56 -2.43 4.14
CA VAL A 8 -14.24 -3.86 4.11
C VAL A 8 -15.35 -4.61 4.87
N PRO A 9 -16.10 -5.49 4.19
CA PRO A 9 -17.10 -6.33 4.83
C PRO A 9 -16.49 -7.12 5.99
N ARG A 10 -17.27 -7.35 7.05
CA ARG A 10 -16.90 -8.28 8.12
C ARG A 10 -17.57 -9.62 7.86
N ALA A 11 -16.91 -10.70 8.26
CA ALA A 11 -17.53 -12.02 8.29
C ALA A 11 -18.63 -12.14 9.37
N SER A 12 -18.65 -11.22 10.35
CA SER A 12 -19.66 -11.13 11.41
C SER A 12 -20.65 -9.98 11.17
N THR A 13 -21.75 -9.97 11.91
CA THR A 13 -22.67 -8.82 11.99
C THR A 13 -21.96 -7.59 12.59
N GLY A 14 -22.19 -6.41 11.99
CA GLY A 14 -21.64 -5.12 12.47
C GLY A 14 -21.17 -4.15 11.37
N ARG A 15 -20.81 -2.91 11.76
CA ARG A 15 -20.37 -1.84 10.84
C ARG A 15 -19.11 -2.26 10.06
N PRO A 16 -19.03 -2.13 8.72
CA PRO A 16 -17.83 -2.48 7.95
C PRO A 16 -16.54 -1.85 8.51
N ARG A 17 -15.41 -2.54 8.36
CA ARG A 17 -14.11 -1.95 8.71
C ARG A 17 -13.76 -0.87 7.71
N THR A 18 -13.20 0.24 8.17
CA THR A 18 -12.68 1.31 7.31
C THR A 18 -11.17 1.20 7.07
N THR A 19 -10.52 0.24 7.73
CA THR A 19 -9.07 -0.01 7.65
C THR A 19 -8.81 -1.46 7.24
N PRO A 20 -8.53 -1.73 5.95
CA PRO A 20 -8.12 -3.05 5.50
C PRO A 20 -6.81 -3.50 6.15
N ALA A 21 -6.58 -4.81 6.22
CA ALA A 21 -5.30 -5.34 6.72
C ALA A 21 -4.14 -5.03 5.76
N ARG A 22 -4.40 -5.05 4.45
CA ARG A 22 -3.41 -4.78 3.42
C ARG A 22 -4.05 -4.04 2.24
N VAL A 23 -3.28 -3.15 1.62
CA VAL A 23 -3.61 -2.48 0.34
C VAL A 23 -2.58 -2.87 -0.69
N LEU A 24 -3.06 -3.32 -1.84
CA LEU A 24 -2.29 -3.48 -3.06
C LEU A 24 -2.60 -2.27 -3.93
N GLY A 25 -1.58 -1.63 -4.48
CA GLY A 25 -1.77 -0.40 -5.23
C GLY A 25 -0.74 -0.23 -6.33
N ASP A 26 -1.09 0.57 -7.32
CA ASP A 26 -0.20 0.88 -8.43
C ASP A 26 1.00 1.75 -7.99
N LYS A 27 2.09 1.71 -8.76
CA LYS A 27 3.30 2.53 -8.55
C LYS A 27 3.00 4.03 -8.42
N ALA A 28 1.90 4.53 -8.98
CA ALA A 28 1.46 5.91 -8.83
C ALA A 28 1.24 6.30 -7.34
N TYR A 29 0.90 5.34 -6.49
CA TYR A 29 0.64 5.53 -5.05
C TYR A 29 1.88 5.26 -4.17
N SER A 30 3.08 5.25 -4.75
CA SER A 30 4.34 4.99 -4.04
C SER A 30 4.84 6.14 -3.15
N SER A 31 4.17 7.29 -3.15
CA SER A 31 4.63 8.50 -2.48
C SER A 31 4.82 8.33 -0.97
N ARG A 32 5.76 9.11 -0.40
CA ARG A 32 6.04 9.09 1.05
C ARG A 32 4.81 9.45 1.88
N ALA A 33 3.98 10.38 1.40
CA ALA A 33 2.75 10.78 2.07
C ALA A 33 1.75 9.62 2.16
N ILE A 34 1.52 8.90 1.06
CA ILE A 34 0.63 7.73 1.04
C ILE A 34 1.17 6.62 1.94
N ARG A 35 2.47 6.32 1.85
CA ARG A 35 3.10 5.32 2.74
C ARG A 35 3.00 5.69 4.21
N HIS A 36 3.12 6.98 4.54
CA HIS A 36 2.97 7.45 5.92
C HIS A 36 1.52 7.35 6.40
N LEU A 37 0.54 7.70 5.56
CA LEU A 37 -0.88 7.54 5.86
C LEU A 37 -1.24 6.07 6.14
N LEU A 38 -0.81 5.15 5.28
CA LEU A 38 -1.06 3.71 5.45
C LEU A 38 -0.43 3.17 6.74
N ARG A 39 0.82 3.56 7.04
CA ARG A 39 1.48 3.18 8.30
C ARG A 39 0.76 3.73 9.53
N ARG A 40 0.33 5.00 9.50
CA ARG A 40 -0.45 5.60 10.61
C ARG A 40 -1.78 4.89 10.85
N ARG A 41 -2.39 4.33 9.79
CA ARG A 41 -3.62 3.53 9.89
C ARG A 41 -3.38 2.05 10.19
N GLY A 42 -2.13 1.61 10.35
CA GLY A 42 -1.79 0.20 10.57
C GLY A 42 -2.06 -0.71 9.36
N ILE A 43 -2.13 -0.14 8.15
CA ILE A 43 -2.44 -0.86 6.91
C ILE A 43 -1.14 -1.28 6.24
N ALA A 44 -0.97 -2.58 5.99
CA ALA A 44 0.16 -3.08 5.22
C ALA A 44 0.06 -2.64 3.75
N ALA A 45 1.17 -2.24 3.14
CA ALA A 45 1.16 -1.66 1.79
C ALA A 45 2.06 -2.43 0.83
N THR A 46 1.46 -3.09 -0.16
CA THR A 46 2.14 -3.75 -1.27
C THR A 46 2.03 -2.87 -2.52
N ILE A 47 2.89 -1.86 -2.57
CA ILE A 47 2.95 -0.90 -3.66
C ILE A 47 4.38 -0.92 -4.23
N PRO A 48 4.59 -1.07 -5.54
CA PRO A 48 5.93 -1.03 -6.11
C PRO A 48 6.54 0.38 -6.01
N GLU A 49 7.85 0.46 -5.74
CA GLU A 49 8.61 1.72 -5.79
C GLU A 49 8.80 2.16 -7.25
N ARG A 50 8.66 3.46 -7.55
CA ARG A 50 8.96 3.98 -8.89
C ARG A 50 10.46 3.87 -9.17
N ARG A 51 10.83 3.58 -10.43
CA ARG A 51 12.23 3.39 -10.84
C ARG A 51 13.12 4.61 -10.53
N ASP A 52 12.59 5.81 -10.71
CA ASP A 52 13.28 7.07 -10.43
C ASP A 52 13.51 7.27 -8.91
N GLN A 53 12.52 6.94 -8.08
CA GLN A 53 12.66 6.96 -6.62
C GLN A 53 13.74 5.97 -6.15
N ALA A 54 13.74 4.76 -6.71
CA ALA A 54 14.76 3.76 -6.42
C ALA A 54 16.16 4.21 -6.88
N ALA A 55 16.27 4.81 -8.07
CA ALA A 55 17.53 5.34 -8.60
C ALA A 55 18.06 6.51 -7.75
N ASN A 56 17.19 7.46 -7.37
CA ASN A 56 17.54 8.57 -6.50
C ASN A 56 17.99 8.09 -5.12
N ARG A 57 17.29 7.09 -4.55
CA ARG A 57 17.69 6.45 -3.29
C ARG A 57 19.09 5.84 -3.40
N ARG A 58 19.36 5.07 -4.48
CA ARG A 58 20.69 4.47 -4.73
C ARG A 58 21.77 5.54 -4.90
N ARG A 59 21.48 6.61 -5.63
CA ARG A 59 22.41 7.74 -5.85
C ARG A 59 22.81 8.41 -4.53
N ARG A 60 21.91 8.46 -3.55
CA ARG A 60 22.20 9.00 -2.21
C ARG A 60 23.04 8.07 -1.32
N GLY A 61 23.36 6.85 -1.78
CA GLY A 61 24.18 5.89 -1.05
C GLY A 61 23.65 5.64 0.36
N ARG A 62 24.52 5.80 1.37
CA ARG A 62 24.16 5.63 2.79
C ARG A 62 23.01 6.54 3.24
N LEU A 63 22.89 7.73 2.66
CA LEU A 63 21.83 8.70 2.99
C LEU A 63 20.48 8.36 2.34
N GLY A 64 20.44 7.38 1.42
CA GLY A 64 19.22 6.97 0.72
C GLY A 64 18.25 6.17 1.60
N GLY A 65 18.74 5.53 2.66
CA GLY A 65 17.92 4.71 3.56
C GLY A 65 17.39 3.41 2.93
N ARG A 66 16.55 2.71 3.68
CA ARG A 66 16.03 1.38 3.33
C ARG A 66 14.92 1.46 2.28
N PRO A 67 14.88 0.53 1.29
CA PRO A 67 13.73 0.43 0.40
C PRO A 67 12.43 0.23 1.18
N PRO A 68 11.28 0.73 0.68
CA PRO A 68 9.97 0.36 1.20
C PRO A 68 9.76 -1.16 1.13
N ALA A 69 9.04 -1.72 2.11
CA ALA A 69 8.58 -3.09 2.03
C ALA A 69 7.68 -3.28 0.80
N PHE A 70 7.96 -4.32 0.03
CA PHE A 70 7.21 -4.71 -1.15
C PHE A 70 7.17 -6.24 -1.23
N ASP A 71 5.96 -6.77 -1.31
CA ASP A 71 5.68 -8.20 -1.41
C ASP A 71 5.34 -8.53 -2.87
N LYS A 72 6.26 -9.19 -3.56
CA LYS A 72 6.10 -9.53 -4.99
C LYS A 72 5.02 -10.58 -5.22
N GLU A 73 4.86 -11.51 -4.29
CA GLU A 73 3.90 -12.61 -4.40
C GLU A 73 2.49 -12.05 -4.26
N ALA A 74 2.24 -11.30 -3.19
CA ALA A 74 0.95 -10.63 -3.02
C ALA A 74 0.64 -9.67 -4.18
N TYR A 75 1.64 -9.01 -4.76
CA TYR A 75 1.42 -8.10 -5.90
C TYR A 75 0.96 -8.82 -7.18
N ARG A 76 1.32 -10.10 -7.38
CA ARG A 76 0.79 -10.89 -8.52
C ARG A 76 -0.73 -11.03 -8.43
N ASP A 77 -1.25 -11.12 -7.21
CA ASP A 77 -2.67 -11.29 -6.93
C ASP A 77 -3.43 -9.95 -6.81
N ARG A 78 -2.90 -8.84 -7.37
CA ARG A 78 -3.56 -7.52 -7.29
C ARG A 78 -5.00 -7.54 -7.80
N ASN A 79 -5.29 -8.34 -8.82
CA ASN A 79 -6.63 -8.46 -9.39
C ASN A 79 -7.61 -9.20 -8.45
N VAL A 80 -7.12 -10.06 -7.56
CA VAL A 80 -7.95 -10.78 -6.58
C VAL A 80 -8.35 -9.84 -5.46
N VAL A 81 -7.43 -9.00 -4.99
CA VAL A 81 -7.70 -8.08 -3.88
C VAL A 81 -8.47 -6.83 -4.33
N GLU A 82 -8.21 -6.28 -5.53
CA GLU A 82 -9.05 -5.19 -6.08
C GLU A 82 -10.52 -5.64 -6.26
N ARG A 83 -10.78 -6.94 -6.47
CA ARG A 83 -12.14 -7.52 -6.47
C ARG A 83 -12.79 -7.66 -5.10
N CYS A 84 -12.03 -7.67 -4.01
CA CYS A 84 -12.58 -7.71 -2.64
C CYS A 84 -13.04 -6.33 -2.14
N PHE A 85 -12.92 -5.29 -2.97
CA PHE A 85 -13.42 -3.94 -2.69
C PHE A 85 -14.61 -3.54 -3.59
N ALA A 86 -15.21 -4.49 -4.32
CA ALA A 86 -16.51 -4.32 -4.96
C ALA A 86 -17.65 -4.61 -3.97
#